data_AF-A0A662HDF2-F1
#
_entry.id   AF-A0A662HDF2-F1
#
_cell.length_a   1.000
_cell.length_b   1.000
_cell.length_c   1.000
_cell.angle_alpha   90.00
_cell.angle_beta   90.00
_cell.angle_gamma   90.00
#
_symmetry.space_group_name_H-M   'P 1'
#
loop_
_entity.id
_entity.type
_entity.pdbx_description
1 polymer ?
#
loop_
_entity_poly.entity_id
_entity_poly.type
_entity_poly.pdbx_seq_one_letter_code
_entity_poly.pdbx_strand_id
1 'polypeptide(L)'
;MPIIMVTCPKCGHKFVVKVPRERRKGMGAHYADRIRKLSPLHREILKILWEHGALPKRKIQGHLFERGIRVSGNSLSGRLSELAGMGYIECEWSEVAIWDRDKMMYRFRKTPVWYLTSKGRRYVREELLRR
;
A
#
# COMPACT_ATOMS: atom_id res chain seq x y z
N MET A 1 9.73 -15.27 -13.59
CA MET A 1 8.57 -16.00 -13.01
C MET A 1 9.12 -17.25 -12.36
N PRO A 2 8.79 -17.57 -11.11
CA PRO A 2 9.18 -18.85 -10.52
C PRO A 2 8.59 -19.98 -11.35
N ILE A 3 9.42 -20.98 -11.59
CA ILE A 3 9.09 -22.18 -12.33
C ILE A 3 8.91 -23.26 -11.27
N ILE A 4 7.69 -23.74 -11.06
CA ILE A 4 7.43 -24.83 -10.12
C ILE A 4 7.18 -26.12 -10.91
N MET A 5 7.75 -27.20 -10.42
CA MET A 5 7.50 -28.53 -10.96
C MET A 5 6.29 -29.11 -10.22
N VAL A 6 5.22 -29.40 -10.96
CA VAL A 6 3.98 -29.95 -10.42
C VAL A 6 3.87 -31.40 -10.86
N THR A 7 3.50 -32.28 -9.94
CA THR A 7 3.21 -33.69 -10.23
C THR A 7 1.71 -33.87 -10.35
N CYS A 8 1.23 -34.40 -11.48
CA CYS A 8 -0.17 -34.75 -11.66
C CYS A 8 -0.56 -35.83 -10.64
N PRO A 9 -1.56 -35.60 -9.76
CA PRO A 9 -1.95 -36.59 -8.75
C PRO A 9 -2.63 -37.82 -9.36
N LYS A 10 -3.12 -37.74 -10.61
CA LYS A 10 -3.81 -38.84 -11.30
C LYS A 10 -2.87 -39.78 -12.04
N CYS A 11 -1.79 -39.28 -12.63
CA CYS A 11 -0.90 -40.07 -13.50
C CYS A 11 0.59 -39.94 -13.20
N GLY A 12 0.99 -39.15 -12.19
CA GLY A 12 2.39 -38.96 -11.81
C GLY A 12 3.23 -38.14 -12.79
N HIS A 13 2.67 -37.71 -13.92
CA HIS A 13 3.38 -36.88 -14.89
C HIS A 13 3.84 -35.56 -14.27
N LYS A 14 5.13 -35.24 -14.40
CA LYS A 14 5.73 -34.00 -13.91
C LYS A 14 5.72 -32.97 -15.02
N PHE A 15 5.16 -31.80 -14.77
CA PHE A 15 5.11 -30.70 -15.72
C PHE A 15 5.47 -29.38 -15.05
N VAL A 16 5.93 -28.44 -15.87
CA VAL A 16 6.40 -27.14 -15.42
C VAL A 16 5.27 -26.12 -15.49
N VAL A 17 4.95 -25.50 -14.35
CA VAL A 17 4.00 -24.39 -14.28
C VAL A 17 4.74 -23.09 -14.02
N LYS A 18 4.53 -22.12 -14.91
CA LYS A 18 4.95 -20.73 -14.69
C LYS A 18 3.94 -20.06 -13.77
N VAL A 19 4.17 -20.11 -12.47
CA VAL A 19 3.36 -19.35 -11.51
C VAL A 19 3.81 -17.89 -11.53
N PRO A 20 2.87 -16.92 -11.60
CA PRO A 20 3.19 -15.55 -11.26
C PRO A 20 3.80 -15.53 -9.87
N ARG A 21 4.95 -14.86 -9.69
CA ARG A 21 5.53 -14.62 -8.37
C ARG A 21 4.44 -13.85 -7.60
N GLU A 22 3.85 -14.47 -6.59
CA GLU A 22 2.80 -13.84 -5.80
C GLU A 22 3.41 -12.55 -5.21
N ARG A 23 3.01 -11.39 -5.73
CA ARG A 23 3.56 -10.12 -5.25
C ARG A 23 3.14 -9.99 -3.79
N ARG A 24 4.11 -9.77 -2.90
CA ARG A 24 3.81 -9.50 -1.50
C ARG A 24 2.86 -8.29 -1.43
N LYS A 25 1.83 -8.38 -0.60
CA LYS A 25 0.91 -7.26 -0.37
C LYS A 25 1.71 -6.02 0.04
N GLY A 26 1.52 -4.92 -0.69
CA GLY A 26 2.28 -3.68 -0.50
C GLY A 26 3.30 -3.36 -1.61
N MET A 27 3.59 -4.29 -2.53
CA MET A 27 4.50 -4.07 -3.67
C MET A 27 3.94 -3.18 -4.80
N GLY A 28 2.73 -2.65 -4.62
CA GLY A 28 2.08 -1.79 -5.59
C GLY A 28 1.45 -2.49 -6.79
N ALA A 29 0.57 -1.77 -7.47
CA ALA A 29 -0.19 -2.25 -8.63
C ALA A 29 0.74 -2.56 -9.81
N HIS A 30 0.48 -3.66 -10.51
CA HIS A 30 1.31 -4.10 -11.63
C HIS A 30 1.22 -3.20 -12.87
N TYR A 31 0.17 -2.38 -12.96
CA TYR A 31 -0.10 -1.44 -14.05
C TYR A 31 0.22 0.02 -13.68
N ALA A 32 0.89 0.25 -12.55
CA ALA A 32 1.14 1.59 -12.03
C ALA A 32 1.97 2.46 -12.99
N ASP A 33 2.84 1.85 -13.78
CA ASP A 33 3.61 2.45 -14.88
C ASP A 33 2.72 3.05 -15.99
N ARG A 34 1.48 2.55 -16.14
CA ARG A 34 0.51 3.06 -17.12
C ARG A 34 -0.25 4.29 -16.63
N ILE A 35 -0.16 4.64 -15.34
CA ILE A 35 -0.88 5.76 -14.75
C ILE A 35 -0.12 7.06 -15.03
N ARG A 36 -0.62 7.84 -16.00
CA ARG A 36 0.00 9.11 -16.39
C ARG A 36 -0.36 10.29 -15.50
N LYS A 37 -1.51 10.24 -14.81
CA LYS A 37 -2.01 11.34 -13.95
C LYS A 37 -2.63 10.81 -12.67
N LEU A 38 -2.35 11.49 -11.56
CA LEU A 38 -2.97 11.19 -10.27
C LEU A 38 -4.41 11.70 -10.21
N SER A 39 -5.35 10.78 -9.99
CA SER A 39 -6.75 11.08 -9.68
C SER A 39 -6.91 11.97 -8.43
N PRO A 40 -8.06 12.66 -8.25
CA PRO A 40 -8.32 13.45 -7.04
C PRO A 40 -8.14 12.64 -5.76
N LEU A 41 -8.62 11.39 -5.75
CA LEU A 41 -8.50 10.51 -4.59
C LEU A 41 -7.03 10.15 -4.27
N HIS A 42 -6.17 9.98 -5.30
CA HIS A 42 -4.73 9.82 -5.06
C HIS A 42 -4.14 11.01 -4.32
N ARG A 43 -4.47 12.22 -4.77
CA ARG A 43 -3.96 13.46 -4.20
C ARG A 43 -4.42 13.63 -2.75
N GLU A 44 -5.68 13.33 -2.46
CA GLU A 44 -6.21 13.41 -1.10
C GLU A 44 -5.55 12.39 -0.15
N ILE A 45 -5.29 11.16 -0.61
CA ILE A 45 -4.53 10.18 0.18
C ILE A 45 -3.12 10.71 0.48
N LEU A 46 -2.43 11.28 -0.50
CA LEU A 46 -1.09 11.85 -0.30
C LEU A 46 -1.09 13.03 0.68
N LYS A 47 -2.10 13.91 0.62
CA LYS A 47 -2.27 15.01 1.58
C LYS A 47 -2.51 14.50 3.01
N ILE A 48 -3.38 13.51 3.17
CA ILE A 48 -3.65 12.90 4.49
C ILE A 48 -2.36 12.32 5.09
N LEU A 49 -1.58 11.57 4.29
CA LEU A 49 -0.31 11.02 4.75
C LEU A 49 0.77 12.07 5.00
N TRP A 50 0.69 13.23 4.33
CA TRP A 50 1.56 14.37 4.61
C TRP A 50 1.22 15.02 5.95
N GLU A 51 -0.06 15.26 6.22
CA GLU A 51 -0.55 15.95 7.42
C GLU A 51 -0.43 15.08 8.68
N HIS A 52 -0.70 13.79 8.58
CA HIS A 52 -0.80 12.89 9.73
C HIS A 52 0.33 11.85 9.83
N GLY A 53 1.22 11.81 8.85
CA GLY A 53 2.30 10.82 8.80
C GLY A 53 1.82 9.41 8.44
N ALA A 54 2.52 8.40 8.96
CA ALA A 54 2.28 7.01 8.62
C ALA A 54 0.95 6.51 9.20
N LEU A 55 0.05 5.97 8.36
CA LEU A 55 -1.30 5.58 8.77
C LEU A 55 -1.76 4.22 8.24
N PRO A 56 -2.51 3.44 9.04
CA PRO A 56 -3.26 2.29 8.54
C PRO A 56 -4.36 2.70 7.56
N LYS A 57 -4.70 1.81 6.61
CA LYS A 57 -5.79 2.01 5.64
C LYS A 57 -7.10 2.51 6.27
N ARG A 58 -7.49 1.94 7.41
CA ARG A 58 -8.73 2.31 8.12
C ARG A 58 -8.71 3.77 8.59
N LYS A 59 -7.55 4.29 9.01
CA LYS A 59 -7.40 5.69 9.43
C LYS A 59 -7.43 6.64 8.24
N ILE A 60 -6.78 6.27 7.14
CA ILE A 60 -6.87 7.02 5.87
C ILE A 60 -8.33 7.13 5.42
N GLN A 61 -9.08 6.03 5.49
CA GLN A 61 -10.51 6.04 5.15
C GLN A 61 -11.34 6.96 6.07
N GLY A 62 -11.01 7.00 7.36
CA GLY A 62 -11.65 7.91 8.32
C GLY A 62 -11.42 9.37 7.97
N HIS A 63 -10.19 9.77 7.70
CA HIS A 63 -9.88 11.15 7.30
C HIS A 63 -10.49 11.53 5.95
N LEU A 64 -10.57 10.60 5.00
CA LEU A 64 -11.33 10.84 3.76
C LEU A 64 -12.81 11.10 4.05
N PHE A 65 -13.42 10.32 4.96
CA PHE A 65 -14.81 10.51 5.36
C PHE A 65 -15.04 11.86 6.05
N GLU A 66 -14.13 12.27 6.96
CA GLU A 66 -14.15 13.60 7.61
C GLU A 66 -14.08 14.75 6.60
N ARG A 67 -13.38 14.55 5.47
CA ARG A 67 -13.34 15.49 4.32
C ARG A 67 -14.54 15.37 3.38
N GLY A 68 -15.57 14.60 3.74
CA GLY A 68 -16.76 14.37 2.90
C GLY A 68 -16.58 13.38 1.75
N ILE A 69 -15.43 12.69 1.66
CA ILE A 69 -15.11 11.76 0.58
C ILE A 69 -15.47 10.33 1.01
N ARG A 70 -16.59 9.82 0.50
CA ARG A 70 -17.00 8.43 0.72
C ARG A 70 -16.33 7.51 -0.29
N VAL A 71 -15.54 6.55 0.21
CA VAL A 71 -14.84 5.58 -0.63
C VAL A 71 -15.00 4.16 -0.08
N SER A 72 -15.21 3.20 -0.97
CA SER A 72 -15.25 1.77 -0.60
C SER A 72 -13.85 1.26 -0.23
N GLY A 73 -13.81 0.23 0.61
CA GLY A 73 -12.53 -0.39 1.02
C GLY A 73 -11.71 -0.91 -0.16
N ASN A 74 -12.36 -1.39 -1.23
CA ASN A 74 -11.70 -1.87 -2.44
C ASN A 74 -11.10 -0.73 -3.27
N SER A 75 -11.86 0.35 -3.46
CA SER A 75 -11.37 1.54 -4.18
C SER A 75 -10.15 2.15 -3.48
N LEU A 76 -10.21 2.30 -2.15
CA LEU A 76 -9.06 2.78 -1.36
C LEU A 76 -7.84 1.85 -1.47
N SER A 77 -8.05 0.53 -1.40
CA SER A 77 -6.96 -0.45 -1.54
C SER A 77 -6.31 -0.41 -2.93
N GLY A 78 -7.12 -0.19 -3.98
CA GLY A 78 -6.65 0.01 -5.35
C GLY A 78 -5.76 1.25 -5.45
N ARG A 79 -6.23 2.40 -4.96
CA ARG A 79 -5.45 3.66 -4.99
C ARG A 79 -4.15 3.61 -4.18
N LEU A 80 -4.16 2.95 -3.02
CA LEU A 80 -2.94 2.71 -2.25
C LEU A 80 -1.95 1.83 -3.02
N SER A 81 -2.43 0.78 -3.67
CA SER A 81 -1.59 -0.08 -4.51
C SER A 81 -1.03 0.69 -5.71
N GLU A 82 -1.84 1.52 -6.37
CA GLU A 82 -1.40 2.36 -7.49
C GLU A 82 -0.32 3.36 -7.05
N LEU A 83 -0.55 4.09 -5.96
CA LEU A 83 0.43 5.02 -5.38
C LEU A 83 1.75 4.32 -5.00
N ALA A 84 1.66 3.11 -4.44
CA ALA A 84 2.84 2.32 -4.11
C ALA A 84 3.58 1.83 -5.36
N GLY A 85 2.85 1.39 -6.39
CA GLY A 85 3.45 0.97 -7.66
C GLY A 85 4.12 2.13 -8.39
N MET A 86 3.63 3.35 -8.21
CA MET A 86 4.26 4.58 -8.71
C MET A 86 5.40 5.09 -7.79
N GLY A 87 5.61 4.48 -6.62
CA GLY A 87 6.66 4.83 -5.67
C GLY A 87 6.40 6.10 -4.85
N TYR A 88 5.15 6.58 -4.76
CA TYR A 88 4.80 7.75 -3.93
C TYR A 88 4.61 7.38 -2.46
N ILE A 89 4.18 6.14 -2.19
CA ILE A 89 4.00 5.62 -0.84
C ILE A 89 4.61 4.24 -0.72
N GLU A 90 4.95 3.84 0.50
CA GLU A 90 5.37 2.48 0.84
C GLU A 90 4.49 1.94 1.96
N CYS A 91 4.57 0.63 2.15
CA CYS A 91 3.78 -0.12 3.12
C CYS A 91 4.71 -0.95 3.98
N GLU A 92 4.68 -0.69 5.29
CA GLU A 92 5.36 -1.52 6.27
C GLU A 92 4.35 -2.39 7.03
N TRP A 93 4.72 -3.65 7.20
CA TRP A 93 4.03 -4.56 8.09
C TRP A 93 4.66 -4.40 9.46
N SER A 94 4.02 -3.66 10.35
CA SER A 94 4.52 -3.42 11.70
C SER A 94 4.41 -4.70 12.52
N GLU A 95 5.39 -5.60 12.49
CA GLU A 95 5.32 -6.83 13.29
C GLU A 95 5.20 -6.54 14.79
N VAL A 96 5.69 -5.38 15.24
CA VAL A 96 5.70 -4.96 16.65
C VAL A 96 5.36 -3.46 16.76
N ALA A 97 4.36 -3.08 17.55
CA ALA A 97 4.10 -1.70 17.94
C ALA A 97 4.38 -1.52 19.44
N ILE A 98 5.00 -0.40 19.83
CA ILE A 98 5.20 -0.06 21.26
C ILE A 98 3.83 0.22 21.87
N TRP A 99 3.45 -0.58 22.86
CA TRP A 99 2.20 -0.46 23.61
C TRP A 99 2.35 0.47 24.82
N ASP A 100 3.52 0.44 25.46
CA ASP A 100 3.88 1.29 26.60
C ASP A 100 5.39 1.52 26.56
N ARG A 101 5.84 2.78 26.38
CA ARG A 101 7.28 3.11 26.28
C ARG A 101 7.98 2.96 27.63
N ASP A 102 7.33 3.34 28.71
CA ASP A 102 7.93 3.35 30.05
C ASP A 102 8.09 1.93 30.60
N LYS A 103 7.21 1.02 30.17
CA LYS A 103 7.26 -0.41 30.56
C LYS A 103 7.86 -1.32 29.50
N MET A 104 8.38 -0.77 28.39
CA MET A 104 8.84 -1.52 27.21
C MET A 104 7.89 -2.66 26.78
N MET A 105 6.58 -2.42 26.86
CA MET A 105 5.61 -3.43 26.44
C MET A 105 5.33 -3.29 24.96
N TYR A 106 5.36 -4.41 24.25
CA TYR A 106 5.16 -4.48 22.81
C TYR A 106 3.88 -5.26 22.49
N ARG A 107 3.14 -4.82 21.48
CA ARG A 107 1.97 -5.55 20.97
C ARG A 107 2.16 -5.87 19.50
N PHE A 108 1.98 -7.15 19.15
CA PHE A 108 1.92 -7.58 17.75
C PHE A 108 0.75 -6.89 17.04
N ARG A 109 1.04 -6.17 15.95
CA ARG A 109 0.02 -5.56 15.09
C ARG A 109 0.25 -5.91 13.63
N LYS A 110 -0.37 -6.99 13.15
CA LYS A 110 -0.36 -7.38 11.72
C LYS A 110 -1.01 -6.36 10.76
N THR A 111 -1.26 -5.12 11.18
CA THR A 111 -1.94 -4.10 10.38
C THR A 111 -0.91 -3.34 9.54
N PRO A 112 -1.04 -3.33 8.20
CA PRO A 112 -0.14 -2.58 7.33
C PRO A 112 -0.32 -1.07 7.54
N VAL A 113 0.81 -0.38 7.63
CA VAL A 113 0.90 1.09 7.75
C VAL A 113 1.48 1.65 6.46
N TRP A 114 0.86 2.69 5.94
CA TRP A 114 1.26 3.36 4.70
C TRP A 114 1.90 4.70 5.01
N TYR A 115 2.99 5.05 4.31
CA TYR A 115 3.69 6.32 4.52
C TYR A 115 4.25 6.85 3.19
N LEU A 116 4.51 8.17 3.16
CA LEU A 116 5.12 8.82 2.00
C LEU A 116 6.60 8.46 1.88
N THR A 117 7.01 8.04 0.69
CA THR A 117 8.42 7.97 0.31
C THR A 117 9.01 9.36 0.10
N SER A 118 10.32 9.45 -0.11
CA SER A 118 10.98 10.70 -0.52
C SER A 118 10.34 11.30 -1.78
N LYS A 119 9.99 10.46 -2.76
CA LYS A 119 9.28 10.87 -3.98
C LYS A 119 7.87 11.40 -3.67
N GLY A 120 7.12 10.73 -2.80
CA GLY A 120 5.80 11.17 -2.31
C GLY A 120 5.86 12.54 -1.66
N ARG A 121 6.78 12.73 -0.71
CA ARG A 121 6.98 13.98 0.01
C ARG A 121 7.31 15.14 -0.93
N ARG A 122 8.23 14.91 -1.88
CA ARG A 122 8.60 15.89 -2.89
C ARG A 122 7.39 16.30 -3.74
N TYR A 123 6.62 15.32 -4.23
CA TYR A 123 5.42 15.59 -5.02
C TYR A 123 4.38 16.42 -4.25
N VAL A 124 4.08 16.08 -2.99
CA VAL A 124 3.11 16.85 -2.20
C VAL A 124 3.59 18.30 -2.03
N ARG A 125 4.86 18.48 -1.67
CA ARG A 125 5.44 19.82 -1.45
C ARG A 125 5.45 20.68 -2.72
N GLU A 126 5.89 20.11 -3.85
CA GLU A 126 6.11 20.85 -5.09
C GLU A 126 4.84 21.03 -5.93
N GLU A 127 3.90 20.07 -5.88
CA GLU A 127 2.76 20.03 -6.82
C GLU A 127 1.39 20.19 -6.14
N LEU A 128 1.25 19.82 -4.87
CA LEU A 128 -0.06 19.89 -4.18
C LEU A 128 -0.17 21.06 -3.21
N LEU A 129 0.96 21.51 -2.64
CA LEU A 129 1.00 22.58 -1.63
C LEU A 129 1.59 23.89 -2.17
N ARG A 130 2.21 23.90 -3.35
CA ARG A 130 2.50 25.15 -4.06
C ARG A 130 1.18 25.79 -4.48
N ARG A 131 0.71 26.70 -3.65
CA ARG A 131 -0.15 27.82 -4.02
C ARG A 131 0.75 29.02 -4.28
#